data_AF-A0A1F2TXR4-F1
#
_entry.id   AF-A0A1F2TXR4-F1
#
_cell.length_a   1.000
_cell.length_b   1.000
_cell.length_c   1.000
_cell.angle_alpha   90.00
_cell.angle_beta   90.00
_cell.angle_gamma   90.00
#
_symmetry.space_group_name_H-M   'P 1'
#
loop_
_entity.id
_entity.type
_entity.pdbx_description
1 polymer ?
#
loop_
_entity_poly.entity_id
_entity_poly.type
_entity_poly.pdbx_seq_one_letter_code
_entity_poly.pdbx_strand_id
1 'polypeptide(L)'
;MTTSRLPIVAVLAAAAALGQASPARAQRLELTLSPRVVTFTSSDPDTVPIVAAAPIQVTYRVRQNNGPWTLSVLAAGDLISGASTVDIFNVTWTATPAPPFQNGTLSKTVAQTLASGSGNVNPTATGSVTFRVANSWTYDAGTYTQTVIFTLSAP
;
A
#
# COMPACT_ATOMS: atom_id res chain seq x y z
N MET A 1 28.72 12.39 -23.08
CA MET A 1 27.32 12.84 -23.26
C MET A 1 26.47 12.09 -22.25
N THR A 2 26.19 12.70 -21.10
CA THR A 2 25.25 12.17 -20.12
C THR A 2 23.85 12.51 -20.61
N THR A 3 23.16 11.52 -21.18
CA THR A 3 21.77 11.66 -21.60
C THR A 3 20.92 11.82 -20.34
N SER A 4 20.66 13.07 -19.94
CA SER A 4 19.72 13.38 -18.87
C SER A 4 18.33 12.94 -19.32
N ARG A 5 17.99 11.70 -18.99
CA ARG A 5 16.67 11.12 -19.25
C ARG A 5 15.73 11.59 -18.15
N LEU A 6 14.58 12.09 -18.56
CA LEU A 6 13.64 12.75 -17.67
C LEU A 6 13.18 11.81 -16.55
N PRO A 7 12.96 12.34 -15.35
CA PRO A 7 12.97 11.53 -14.16
C PRO A 7 11.49 11.10 -13.87
N ILE A 8 11.23 9.85 -13.45
CA ILE A 8 9.88 9.28 -13.23
C ILE A 8 9.27 9.74 -11.91
N VAL A 9 8.01 10.17 -11.96
CA VAL A 9 7.18 10.42 -10.77
C VAL A 9 6.10 9.35 -10.73
N ALA A 10 5.98 8.62 -9.62
CA ALA A 10 4.87 7.69 -9.43
C ALA A 10 3.95 8.18 -8.32
N VAL A 11 2.65 7.97 -8.48
CA VAL A 11 1.61 8.39 -7.54
C VAL A 11 0.69 7.21 -7.26
N LEU A 12 0.59 6.81 -5.99
CA LEU A 12 -0.42 5.84 -5.55
C LEU A 12 -1.51 6.57 -4.77
N ALA A 13 -2.75 6.44 -5.24
CA ALA A 13 -3.92 6.82 -4.46
C ALA A 13 -4.31 5.65 -3.54
N ALA A 14 -4.40 5.90 -2.24
CA ALA A 14 -4.77 4.91 -1.24
C ALA A 14 -6.25 5.05 -0.87
N ALA A 15 -7.01 3.97 -1.07
CA ALA A 15 -8.42 3.87 -0.71
C ALA A 15 -8.61 2.89 0.45
N ALA A 16 -9.45 3.25 1.42
CA ALA A 16 -9.85 2.38 2.52
C ALA A 16 -11.21 1.74 2.20
N ALA A 17 -11.30 0.43 2.39
CA ALA A 17 -12.52 -0.36 2.26
C ALA A 17 -12.70 -1.26 3.50
N LEU A 18 -13.95 -1.61 3.79
CA LEU A 18 -14.30 -2.61 4.79
C LEU A 18 -14.78 -3.87 4.06
N GLY A 19 -14.21 -5.01 4.43
CA GLY A 19 -14.63 -6.31 3.92
C GLY A 19 -15.80 -6.89 4.71
N GLN A 20 -16.06 -8.18 4.53
CA GLN A 20 -17.12 -8.87 5.27
C GLN A 20 -16.85 -8.78 6.77
N ALA A 21 -17.84 -8.23 7.49
CA ALA A 21 -17.96 -8.36 8.93
C ALA A 21 -18.97 -9.45 9.21
N SER A 22 -18.68 -10.34 10.15
CA SER A 22 -19.58 -11.43 10.52
C SER A 22 -20.92 -10.87 11.04
N PRO A 23 -22.05 -11.05 10.31
CA PRO A 23 -23.32 -10.42 10.67
C PRO A 23 -23.88 -10.96 11.99
N ALA A 24 -23.45 -12.16 12.40
CA ALA A 24 -23.87 -12.80 13.64
C ALA A 24 -23.32 -12.13 14.92
N ARG A 25 -22.34 -11.22 14.83
CA ARG A 25 -21.59 -10.71 15.99
C ARG A 25 -21.61 -9.20 16.21
N ALA A 26 -22.35 -8.44 15.39
CA ALA A 26 -22.36 -6.98 15.44
C ALA A 26 -20.94 -6.35 15.39
N GLN A 27 -19.96 -7.05 14.79
CA GLN A 27 -18.59 -6.56 14.69
C GLN A 27 -18.57 -5.19 14.01
N ARG A 28 -17.74 -4.28 14.52
CA ARG A 28 -17.56 -2.95 13.92
C ARG A 28 -16.10 -2.72 13.56
N LEU A 29 -15.88 -2.44 12.28
CA LEU A 29 -14.58 -2.20 11.68
C LEU A 29 -14.44 -0.72 11.31
N GLU A 30 -13.29 -0.13 11.60
CA GLU A 30 -12.94 1.22 11.16
C GLU A 30 -11.54 1.18 10.56
N LEU A 31 -11.35 1.84 9.42
CA LEU A 31 -10.06 1.94 8.74
C LEU A 31 -9.91 3.36 8.19
N THR A 32 -8.80 4.01 8.53
CA THR A 32 -8.44 5.33 8.04
C THR A 32 -6.98 5.34 7.58
N LEU A 33 -6.71 6.10 6.52
CA LEU A 33 -5.39 6.22 5.89
C LEU A 33 -5.01 7.69 5.82
N SER A 34 -3.77 8.01 6.18
CA SER A 34 -3.23 9.37 6.09
C SER A 34 -1.72 9.38 5.82
N PRO A 35 -1.23 9.99 4.73
CA PRO A 35 -1.99 10.58 3.63
C PRO A 35 -2.65 9.52 2.74
N ARG A 36 -3.59 9.96 1.88
CA ARG A 36 -4.21 9.10 0.84
C ARG A 36 -3.51 9.15 -0.50
N VAL A 37 -2.45 9.94 -0.63
CA VAL A 37 -1.65 10.05 -1.84
C VAL A 37 -0.20 9.80 -1.45
N VAL A 38 0.43 8.88 -2.16
CA VAL A 38 1.83 8.50 -2.02
C VAL A 38 2.54 8.94 -3.27
N THR A 39 3.58 9.76 -3.13
CA THR A 39 4.37 10.22 -4.27
C THR A 39 5.78 9.68 -4.15
N PHE A 40 6.28 9.11 -5.24
CA PHE A 40 7.67 8.76 -5.43
C PHE A 40 8.33 9.91 -6.19
N THR A 41 9.29 10.57 -5.54
CA THR A 41 10.10 11.59 -6.19
C THR A 41 11.02 10.96 -7.19
N SER A 42 11.29 11.63 -8.29
CA SER A 42 12.22 11.05 -9.22
C SER A 42 13.66 11.05 -8.70
N SER A 43 14.41 10.02 -9.09
CA SER A 43 15.83 9.87 -8.79
C SER A 43 16.55 9.13 -9.92
N ASP A 44 17.87 9.22 -9.95
CA ASP A 44 18.72 8.51 -10.91
C ASP A 44 18.85 7.02 -10.51
N PRO A 45 18.48 6.05 -11.37
CA PRO A 45 18.57 4.62 -11.07
C PRO A 45 19.97 4.11 -10.69
N ASP A 46 21.04 4.72 -11.18
CA ASP A 46 22.42 4.29 -10.89
C ASP A 46 22.86 4.68 -9.46
N THR A 47 22.24 5.70 -8.87
CA THR A 47 22.53 6.18 -7.51
C THR A 47 21.44 5.85 -6.51
N VAL A 48 20.18 5.77 -6.97
CA VAL A 48 18.98 5.46 -6.19
C VAL A 48 18.19 4.38 -6.94
N PRO A 49 18.61 3.10 -6.83
CA PRO A 49 17.95 1.99 -7.49
C PRO A 49 16.58 1.65 -6.84
N ILE A 50 16.31 2.15 -5.63
CA ILE A 50 15.03 1.98 -4.94
C ILE A 50 14.60 3.34 -4.39
N VAL A 51 13.45 3.82 -4.86
CA VAL A 51 12.86 5.07 -4.40
C VAL A 51 11.80 4.77 -3.35
N ALA A 52 11.95 5.31 -2.15
CA ALA A 52 10.96 5.21 -1.09
C ALA A 52 10.08 6.47 -1.07
N ALA A 53 8.78 6.29 -0.83
CA ALA A 53 7.86 7.40 -0.61
C ALA A 53 7.78 7.79 0.87
N ALA A 54 7.08 8.88 1.17
CA ALA A 54 6.68 9.20 2.54
C ALA A 54 5.74 8.11 3.11
N PRO A 55 5.83 7.79 4.42
CA PRO A 55 5.00 6.76 5.04
C PRO A 55 3.52 7.15 5.08
N ILE A 56 2.66 6.16 4.89
CA ILE A 56 1.22 6.23 5.19
C ILE A 56 0.98 5.72 6.61
N GLN A 57 0.25 6.50 7.39
CA GLN A 57 -0.35 6.05 8.65
C GLN A 57 -1.65 5.31 8.35
N VAL A 58 -1.69 4.05 8.78
CA VAL A 58 -2.82 3.15 8.69
C VAL A 58 -3.39 2.98 10.08
N THR A 59 -4.53 3.61 10.33
CA THR A 59 -5.21 3.54 11.62
C THR A 59 -6.44 2.66 11.50
N TYR A 60 -6.56 1.68 12.38
CA TYR A 60 -7.62 0.68 12.31
C TYR A 60 -8.20 0.39 13.70
N ARG A 61 -9.47 -0.03 13.69
CA ARG A 61 -10.21 -0.44 14.89
C ARG A 61 -11.05 -1.67 14.56
N VAL A 62 -11.06 -2.62 15.49
CA VAL A 62 -11.85 -3.83 15.40
C VAL A 62 -12.58 -4.00 16.73
N ARG A 63 -13.91 -3.91 16.72
CA ARG A 63 -14.75 -3.99 17.93
C ARG A 63 -15.70 -5.17 17.86
N GLN A 64 -16.04 -5.70 19.03
CA GLN A 64 -16.96 -6.83 19.19
C GLN A 64 -16.50 -8.07 18.41
N ASN A 65 -15.18 -8.26 18.32
CA ASN A 65 -14.55 -9.36 17.62
C ASN A 65 -13.82 -10.29 18.61
N ASN A 66 -14.14 -11.58 18.55
CA ASN A 66 -13.45 -12.64 19.27
C ASN A 66 -12.74 -13.63 18.31
N GLY A 67 -12.68 -13.30 17.01
CA GLY A 67 -12.08 -14.12 15.95
C GLY A 67 -10.85 -13.46 15.32
N PRO A 68 -10.31 -14.04 14.24
CA PRO A 68 -9.23 -13.42 13.47
C PRO A 68 -9.73 -12.17 12.74
N TRP A 69 -8.82 -11.25 12.45
CA TRP A 69 -9.03 -10.13 11.55
C TRP A 69 -7.83 -10.00 10.61
N THR A 70 -8.05 -9.42 9.44
CA THR A 70 -7.00 -9.24 8.42
C THR A 70 -7.17 -7.89 7.74
N LEU A 71 -6.06 -7.19 7.59
CA LEU A 71 -5.92 -6.03 6.74
C LEU A 71 -5.11 -6.44 5.51
N SER A 72 -5.72 -6.35 4.33
CA SER A 72 -5.07 -6.66 3.06
C SER A 72 -4.90 -5.43 2.19
N VAL A 73 -3.98 -5.52 1.23
CA VAL A 73 -3.69 -4.50 0.23
C VAL A 73 -3.73 -5.12 -1.17
N LEU A 74 -4.37 -4.44 -2.12
CA LEU A 74 -4.45 -4.86 -3.52
C LEU A 74 -4.36 -3.63 -4.42
N ALA A 75 -3.54 -3.68 -5.46
CA ALA A 75 -3.52 -2.63 -6.47
C ALA A 75 -4.62 -2.87 -7.50
N ALA A 76 -5.24 -1.80 -8.00
CA ALA A 76 -6.25 -1.89 -9.05
C ALA A 76 -5.66 -2.04 -10.47
N GLY A 77 -4.34 -2.18 -10.60
CA GLY A 77 -3.64 -2.26 -11.88
C GLY A 77 -2.13 -2.05 -11.74
N ASP A 78 -1.47 -1.90 -12.89
CA ASP A 78 -0.08 -1.47 -13.00
C ASP A 78 0.04 0.06 -12.87
N LEU A 79 1.24 0.56 -12.61
CA LEU A 79 1.52 1.99 -12.71
C LEU A 79 1.46 2.40 -14.19
N ILE A 80 0.62 3.38 -14.55
CA ILE A 80 0.41 3.79 -15.96
C ILE A 80 0.74 5.28 -16.15
N SER A 81 1.48 5.58 -17.22
CA SER A 81 1.72 6.95 -17.72
C SER A 81 1.54 6.98 -19.24
N GLY A 82 0.39 7.48 -19.72
CA GLY A 82 0.06 7.42 -21.15
C GLY A 82 0.01 5.97 -21.65
N ALA A 83 0.86 5.62 -22.61
CA ALA A 83 1.01 4.25 -23.12
C ALA A 83 2.06 3.43 -22.36
N SER A 84 2.85 4.05 -21.48
CA SER A 84 3.93 3.41 -20.74
C SER A 84 3.40 2.80 -19.44
N THR A 85 3.93 1.62 -19.08
CA THR A 85 3.49 0.86 -17.90
C THR A 85 4.67 0.35 -17.08
N VAL A 86 4.56 0.43 -15.75
CA VAL A 86 5.46 -0.22 -14.81
C VAL A 86 4.68 -1.27 -14.03
N ASP A 87 5.12 -2.52 -14.09
CA ASP A 87 4.44 -3.61 -13.38
C ASP A 87 4.39 -3.32 -11.87
N ILE A 88 3.20 -3.46 -11.28
CA ILE A 88 2.98 -3.22 -9.86
C ILE A 88 3.81 -4.15 -8.96
N PHE A 89 4.25 -5.31 -9.45
CA PHE A 89 5.16 -6.19 -8.71
C PHE A 89 6.52 -5.55 -8.41
N ASN A 90 6.89 -4.45 -9.09
CA ASN A 90 8.08 -3.66 -8.77
C ASN A 90 7.87 -2.70 -7.58
N VAL A 91 6.65 -2.65 -7.01
CA VAL A 91 6.32 -1.86 -5.83
C VAL A 91 6.24 -2.76 -4.60
N THR A 92 7.11 -2.50 -3.63
CA THR A 92 7.17 -3.18 -2.34
C THR A 92 6.77 -2.25 -1.22
N TRP A 93 6.55 -2.77 -0.01
CA TRP A 93 6.40 -1.94 1.18
C TRP A 93 7.14 -2.52 2.38
N THR A 94 7.52 -1.62 3.28
CA THR A 94 7.93 -1.94 4.65
C THR A 94 6.91 -1.39 5.63
N ALA A 95 6.57 -2.13 6.68
CA ALA A 95 5.57 -1.71 7.64
C ALA A 95 6.03 -1.87 9.11
N THR A 96 5.60 -0.95 9.96
CA THR A 96 5.91 -0.94 11.40
C THR A 96 4.68 -0.53 12.23
N PRO A 97 4.50 -1.05 13.46
CA PRO A 97 5.29 -2.08 14.10
C PRO A 97 5.00 -3.49 13.54
N ALA A 98 6.00 -4.36 13.59
CA ALA A 98 5.87 -5.78 13.27
C ALA A 98 6.11 -6.60 14.55
N PRO A 99 5.13 -7.36 15.09
CA PRO A 99 3.72 -7.46 14.67
C PRO A 99 2.89 -6.20 15.02
N PRO A 100 1.65 -6.05 14.47
CA PRO A 100 0.94 -6.99 13.60
C PRO A 100 1.14 -6.75 12.10
N PHE A 101 1.87 -5.70 11.71
CA PHE A 101 2.15 -5.43 10.30
C PHE A 101 3.29 -6.29 9.78
N GLN A 102 3.31 -6.49 8.47
CA GLN A 102 4.38 -7.20 7.76
C GLN A 102 4.71 -6.51 6.44
N ASN A 103 5.94 -6.75 5.97
CA ASN A 103 6.43 -6.26 4.69
C ASN A 103 5.85 -7.10 3.54
N GLY A 104 5.87 -6.58 2.32
CA GLY A 104 5.42 -7.34 1.16
C GLY A 104 5.61 -6.63 -0.18
N THR A 105 5.03 -7.23 -1.21
CA THR A 105 5.09 -6.77 -2.60
C THR A 105 3.68 -6.62 -3.12
N LEU A 106 3.37 -5.52 -3.82
CA LEU A 106 2.03 -5.30 -4.35
C LEU A 106 1.70 -6.32 -5.43
N SER A 107 0.41 -6.60 -5.57
CA SER A 107 -0.15 -7.42 -6.63
C SER A 107 -1.42 -6.75 -7.15
N LYS A 108 -1.69 -6.94 -8.44
CA LYS A 108 -2.94 -6.53 -9.10
C LYS A 108 -3.98 -7.66 -9.18
N THR A 109 -3.61 -8.88 -8.81
CA THR A 109 -4.46 -10.08 -8.97
C THR A 109 -4.78 -10.78 -7.66
N VAL A 110 -3.88 -10.72 -6.67
CA VAL A 110 -4.03 -11.42 -5.39
C VAL A 110 -3.87 -10.42 -4.25
N ALA A 111 -4.90 -10.28 -3.40
CA ALA A 111 -4.80 -9.41 -2.24
C ALA A 111 -3.71 -9.91 -1.28
N GLN A 112 -2.83 -9.00 -0.87
CA GLN A 112 -1.70 -9.33 -0.03
C GLN A 112 -1.98 -8.93 1.41
N THR A 113 -1.61 -9.79 2.37
CA THR A 113 -1.80 -9.47 3.79
C THR A 113 -0.80 -8.40 4.23
N LEU A 114 -1.31 -7.28 4.75
CA LEU A 114 -0.52 -6.17 5.29
C LEU A 114 -0.41 -6.24 6.81
N ALA A 115 -1.50 -6.61 7.49
CA ALA A 115 -1.52 -6.88 8.92
C ALA A 115 -2.57 -7.91 9.26
N SER A 116 -2.39 -8.64 10.36
CA SER A 116 -3.37 -9.60 10.85
C SER A 116 -3.27 -9.75 12.35
N GLY A 117 -4.37 -10.17 12.97
CA GLY A 117 -4.40 -10.48 14.39
C GLY A 117 -5.70 -11.15 14.79
N SER A 118 -5.98 -11.15 16.08
CA SER A 118 -7.20 -11.73 16.65
C SER A 118 -7.78 -10.85 17.73
N GLY A 119 -9.08 -11.01 17.99
CA GLY A 119 -9.76 -10.31 19.08
C GLY A 119 -10.05 -8.84 18.75
N ASN A 120 -10.22 -8.05 19.81
CA ASN A 120 -10.55 -6.63 19.72
C ASN A 120 -9.30 -5.77 19.58
N VAL A 121 -9.41 -4.74 18.75
CA VAL A 121 -8.44 -3.63 18.63
C VAL A 121 -9.17 -2.36 19.04
N ASN A 122 -9.13 -2.08 20.34
CA ASN A 122 -9.80 -0.95 20.97
C ASN A 122 -9.00 -0.50 22.22
N PRO A 123 -8.45 0.73 22.29
CA PRO A 123 -8.58 1.84 21.34
C PRO A 123 -7.95 1.56 19.96
N THR A 124 -8.10 2.49 19.01
CA THR A 124 -7.53 2.38 17.66
C THR A 124 -6.02 2.10 17.70
N ALA A 125 -5.55 1.25 16.81
CA ALA A 125 -4.12 1.03 16.58
C ALA A 125 -3.67 1.71 15.28
N THR A 126 -2.41 2.12 15.23
CA THR A 126 -1.81 2.78 14.06
C THR A 126 -0.51 2.09 13.67
N GLY A 127 -0.33 1.84 12.39
CA GLY A 127 0.95 1.44 11.81
C GLY A 127 1.38 2.36 10.68
N SER A 128 2.68 2.36 10.41
CA SER A 128 3.32 3.11 9.33
C SER A 128 3.65 2.15 8.19
N VAL A 129 3.24 2.50 6.97
CA VAL A 129 3.53 1.73 5.75
C VAL A 129 4.28 2.61 4.77
N THR A 130 5.48 2.21 4.39
CA THR A 130 6.32 2.92 3.42
C THR A 130 6.43 2.10 2.15
N PHE A 131 5.81 2.60 1.08
CA PHE A 131 5.97 2.00 -0.25
C PHE A 131 7.31 2.38 -0.88
N ARG A 132 7.82 1.48 -1.72
CA ARG A 132 9.09 1.56 -2.40
C ARG A 132 8.93 1.06 -3.83
N VAL A 133 9.52 1.72 -4.80
CA VAL A 133 9.53 1.27 -6.20
C VAL A 133 10.97 1.03 -6.64
N ALA A 134 11.22 -0.09 -7.33
CA ALA A 134 12.48 -0.34 -7.99
C ALA A 134 12.61 0.62 -9.18
N ASN A 135 13.63 1.47 -9.18
CA ASN A 135 13.89 2.46 -10.22
C ASN A 135 14.71 1.84 -11.35
N SER A 136 14.41 2.17 -12.60
CA SER A 136 15.06 1.55 -13.76
C SER A 136 15.12 2.49 -14.97
N TRP A 137 16.23 2.44 -15.71
CA TRP A 137 16.39 3.15 -16.99
C TRP A 137 15.48 2.64 -18.11
N THR A 138 14.84 1.49 -17.92
CA THR A 138 13.89 0.89 -18.89
C THR A 138 12.51 1.52 -18.84
N TYR A 139 12.21 2.27 -17.79
CA TYR A 139 10.92 2.96 -17.66
C TYR A 139 10.97 4.30 -18.38
N ASP A 140 9.90 4.64 -19.09
CA ASP A 140 9.80 5.94 -19.74
C ASP A 140 9.56 7.04 -18.70
N ALA A 141 10.06 8.23 -18.98
CA ALA A 141 9.81 9.39 -18.14
C ALA A 141 8.32 9.77 -18.15
N GLY A 142 7.76 10.07 -16.98
CA GLY A 142 6.37 10.50 -16.88
C GLY A 142 5.83 10.46 -15.45
N THR A 143 4.58 10.91 -15.31
CA THR A 143 3.80 10.73 -14.08
C THR A 143 2.98 9.46 -14.20
N TYR A 144 3.33 8.45 -13.41
CA TYR A 144 2.62 7.19 -13.34
C TYR A 144 1.60 7.24 -12.21
N THR A 145 0.39 6.74 -12.44
CA THR A 145 -0.66 6.74 -11.42
C THR A 145 -1.30 5.38 -11.27
N GLN A 146 -1.67 5.01 -10.04
CA GLN A 146 -2.49 3.84 -9.77
C GLN A 146 -3.21 3.97 -8.42
N THR A 147 -4.35 3.30 -8.28
CA THR A 147 -5.05 3.16 -6.99
C THR A 147 -4.66 1.85 -6.29
N VAL A 148 -4.43 1.94 -4.97
CA VAL A 148 -4.18 0.83 -4.05
C VAL A 148 -5.31 0.80 -3.01
N ILE A 149 -5.92 -0.36 -2.85
CA ILE A 149 -7.09 -0.59 -2.00
C ILE A 149 -6.66 -1.36 -0.75
N PHE A 150 -6.90 -0.77 0.42
CA PHE A 150 -6.71 -1.39 1.72
C PHE A 150 -8.04 -1.90 2.23
N THR A 151 -8.13 -3.18 2.60
CA THR A 151 -9.39 -3.80 3.05
C THR A 151 -9.21 -4.41 4.44
N LEU A 152 -9.95 -3.90 5.42
CA LEU A 152 -10.03 -4.51 6.76
C LEU A 152 -11.23 -5.46 6.82
N SER A 153 -10.99 -6.72 7.22
CA SER A 153 -12.01 -7.76 7.33
C SER A 153 -11.91 -8.50 8.67
N ALA A 154 -13.05 -8.96 9.18
CA ALA A 154 -13.13 -9.85 10.34
C ALA A 154 -14.30 -10.82 10.12
N PRO A 155 -14.05 -12.07 9.70
CA PRO A 155 -15.09 -13.06 9.47
C PRO A 155 -15.72 -13.59 10.77
#